data_AF-A0A822H565-F1
#
_entry.id   AF-A0A822H565-F1
#
_cell.length_a   1.000
_cell.length_b   1.000
_cell.length_c   1.000
_cell.angle_alpha   90.00
_cell.angle_beta   90.00
_cell.angle_gamma   90.00
#
_symmetry.space_group_name_H-M   'P 1'
#
loop_
_entity.id
_entity.type
_entity.pdbx_description
1 polymer ?
#
loop_
_entity_poly.entity_id
_entity_poly.type
_entity_poly.pdbx_seq_one_letter_code
_entity_poly.pdbx_strand_id
1 'polypeptide(L)' 'MSDENKQSFNLQDESDLNIIDNEVFHTDEEDNVKNHDNQWINELRLALERGCDLGSVRTIGKCRPLTDDLRLAVWK' A
#
# COMPACT_ATOMS: atom_id res chain seq x y z
N MET A 1 -35.90 4.38 31.38
CA MET A 1 -34.96 3.28 31.63
C MET A 1 -34.88 2.52 30.31
N SER A 2 -33.71 2.54 29.66
CA SER A 2 -33.48 2.00 28.33
C SER A 2 -32.39 0.94 28.44
N ASP A 3 -32.72 -0.32 28.22
CA ASP A 3 -31.77 -1.45 28.20
C ASP A 3 -32.26 -2.44 27.12
N GLU A 4 -31.52 -2.54 26.02
CA GLU A 4 -30.69 -3.71 25.66
C GLU A 4 -31.50 -4.92 25.17
N ASN A 5 -31.54 -5.16 23.85
CA ASN A 5 -30.61 -6.03 23.13
C ASN A 5 -30.99 -7.52 23.22
N LYS A 6 -31.33 -8.12 22.06
CA LYS A 6 -30.84 -9.43 21.61
C LYS A 6 -31.43 -9.72 20.23
N GLN A 7 -30.67 -9.37 19.20
CA GLN A 7 -30.89 -9.92 17.86
C GLN A 7 -30.60 -11.43 17.90
N SER A 8 -31.53 -12.22 17.38
CA SER A 8 -31.38 -13.66 17.24
C SER A 8 -30.27 -13.98 16.25
N PHE A 9 -29.30 -14.78 16.71
CA PHE A 9 -28.18 -15.31 15.95
C PHE A 9 -28.67 -16.49 15.11
N ASN A 10 -28.63 -16.38 13.77
CA ASN A 10 -28.83 -17.53 12.88
C ASN A 10 -27.47 -18.22 12.68
N LEU A 11 -27.32 -19.39 13.29
CA LEU A 11 -26.20 -20.30 13.08
C LEU A 11 -26.49 -21.10 11.80
N GLN A 12 -25.99 -20.65 10.65
CA GLN A 12 -25.92 -21.49 9.45
C GLN A 12 -24.58 -22.22 9.48
N ASP A 13 -24.68 -23.48 9.90
CA ASP A 13 -23.66 -24.52 9.82
C ASP A 13 -23.54 -24.97 8.35
N GLU A 14 -22.50 -24.52 7.65
CA GLU A 14 -22.13 -25.03 6.32
C GLU A 14 -20.60 -25.13 6.24
N SER A 15 -20.03 -26.09 6.97
CA SER A 15 -18.63 -26.50 6.79
C SER A 15 -18.53 -27.64 5.80
N ASP A 16 -18.58 -27.30 4.51
CA ASP A 16 -18.16 -28.18 3.41
C ASP A 16 -17.63 -27.34 2.24
N LEU A 17 -16.35 -26.93 2.31
CA LEU A 17 -15.61 -26.51 1.11
C LEU A 17 -14.17 -27.01 1.18
N ASN A 18 -13.96 -28.03 0.35
CA ASN A 18 -12.77 -28.80 0.12
C ASN A 18 -11.74 -27.97 -0.67
N ILE A 19 -10.53 -27.84 -0.10
CA ILE A 19 -9.19 -27.77 -0.72
C ILE A 19 -9.01 -26.96 -2.03
N ILE A 20 -8.16 -25.94 -1.97
CA ILE A 20 -7.20 -25.63 -3.04
C ILE A 20 -5.82 -25.51 -2.40
N ASP A 21 -5.01 -26.57 -2.53
CA ASP A 21 -3.54 -26.48 -2.46
C ASP A 21 -3.07 -26.19 -3.89
N ASN A 22 -2.63 -24.96 -4.17
CA ASN A 22 -1.72 -24.68 -5.28
C ASN A 22 -1.08 -23.28 -5.16
N GLU A 23 0.25 -23.28 -5.07
CA GLU A 23 1.20 -22.21 -5.44
C GLU A 23 1.60 -21.14 -4.39
N VAL A 24 2.64 -21.47 -3.61
CA VAL A 24 3.98 -20.81 -3.59
C VAL A 24 4.04 -19.29 -3.84
N PHE A 25 4.37 -18.54 -2.77
CA PHE A 25 4.99 -17.19 -2.69
C PHE A 25 4.17 -16.00 -3.26
N HIS A 26 3.88 -14.94 -2.50
CA HIS A 26 4.84 -14.02 -1.87
C HIS A 26 4.43 -13.61 -0.45
N THR A 27 5.27 -13.93 0.52
CA THR A 27 5.43 -13.12 1.73
C THR A 27 6.06 -11.79 1.32
N ASP A 28 5.33 -10.68 1.48
CA ASP A 28 5.79 -9.40 2.02
C ASP A 28 4.64 -8.37 1.88
N GLU A 29 3.58 -8.53 2.67
CA GLU A 29 2.59 -7.47 2.93
C GLU A 29 2.72 -6.99 4.39
N GLU A 30 3.95 -6.64 4.78
CA GLU A 30 4.26 -6.00 6.06
C GLU A 30 4.56 -4.49 5.83
N ASP A 31 3.57 -3.65 5.49
CA ASP A 31 3.70 -2.17 5.73
C ASP A 31 2.38 -1.34 5.62
N ASN A 32 1.21 -1.86 5.99
CA ASN A 32 -0.07 -1.18 5.74
C ASN A 32 -0.47 -0.07 6.76
N VAL A 33 0.46 0.60 7.47
CA VAL A 33 0.09 1.61 8.51
C VAL A 33 1.01 2.86 8.60
N LYS A 34 1.77 3.22 7.56
CA LYS A 34 2.54 4.50 7.52
C LYS A 34 2.29 5.36 6.26
N ASN A 35 1.19 5.08 5.56
CA ASN A 35 1.17 5.04 4.09
C ASN A 35 1.00 6.38 3.33
N HIS A 36 0.75 7.54 3.98
CA HIS A 36 0.50 8.77 3.22
C HIS A 36 1.74 9.64 2.96
N ASP A 37 2.64 9.79 3.94
CA ASP A 37 3.86 10.59 3.75
C ASP A 37 4.89 9.90 2.85
N ASN A 38 4.83 8.57 2.75
CA ASN A 38 5.71 7.78 1.89
C ASN A 38 5.14 7.54 0.48
N GLN A 39 3.86 7.86 0.24
CA GLN A 39 3.23 7.62 -1.06
C GLN A 39 3.94 8.38 -2.19
N TRP A 40 4.17 9.69 -2.01
CA TRP A 40 4.83 10.51 -3.04
C TRP A 40 6.30 10.10 -3.25
N ILE A 41 6.96 9.58 -2.22
CA ILE A 41 8.32 9.06 -2.30
C ILE A 41 8.33 7.79 -3.15
N ASN A 42 7.37 6.88 -2.94
CA ASN A 42 7.24 5.66 -3.72
C ASN A 42 6.86 5.95 -5.17
N GLU A 43 5.93 6.88 -5.41
CA GLU A 43 5.59 7.33 -6.78
C GLU A 43 6.80 7.93 -7.49
N LEU A 44 7.60 8.74 -6.79
CA LEU A 44 8.80 9.35 -7.35
C LEU A 44 9.89 8.31 -7.64
N ARG A 45 10.09 7.32 -6.75
CA ARG A 45 11.00 6.20 -6.98
C ARG A 45 10.62 5.43 -8.24
N LEU A 46 9.36 5.05 -8.36
CA LEU A 46 8.86 4.32 -9.53
C LEU A 46 9.02 5.14 -10.82
N ALA A 47 8.79 6.45 -10.76
CA ALA A 47 8.98 7.34 -11.91
C ALA A 47 10.45 7.43 -12.34
N LEU A 48 11.37 7.50 -11.37
CA LEU A 48 12.82 7.51 -11.64
C LEU A 48 13.31 6.19 -12.23
N GLU A 49 12.80 5.06 -11.75
CA GLU A 49 13.09 3.72 -12.32
C GLU A 49 12.63 3.61 -13.78
N ARG A 50 11.50 4.25 -14.13
CA ARG A 50 10.98 4.31 -15.49
C ARG A 50 11.67 5.35 -16.39
N GLY A 51 12.63 6.12 -15.86
CA GLY A 51 13.35 7.15 -16.61
C GLY A 51 12.51 8.40 -16.89
N CYS A 52 11.71 8.85 -15.91
CA CYS A 52 10.90 10.06 -16.06
C CYS A 52 11.74 11.35 -16.24
N ASP A 53 11.11 12.38 -16.78
CA ASP A 53 11.69 13.72 -16.93
C ASP A 53 11.66 14.54 -15.64
N LEU A 54 12.48 15.60 -15.59
CA LEU A 54 12.55 16.53 -14.45
C LEU A 54 11.21 17.23 -14.16
N GLY A 55 10.35 17.41 -15.16
CA GLY A 55 9.00 17.97 -14.99
C GLY A 55 8.09 17.02 -14.21
N SER A 56 8.17 15.72 -14.50
CA SER A 56 7.51 14.66 -13.74
C SER A 56 7.99 14.61 -12.30
N VAL A 57 9.31 14.68 -12.06
CA VAL A 57 9.91 14.77 -10.71
C VAL A 57 9.34 15.96 -9.93
N ARG A 58 9.26 17.13 -10.57
CA ARG A 58 8.73 18.35 -9.95
C ARG A 58 7.24 18.23 -9.64
N THR A 59 6.47 17.59 -10.53
CA THR A 59 5.03 17.37 -10.37
C THR A 59 4.71 16.44 -9.21
N ILE A 60 5.41 15.30 -9.12
CA ILE A 60 5.23 14.31 -8.05
C ILE A 60 5.74 14.86 -6.72
N GLY A 61 6.95 15.43 -6.74
CA GLY A 61 7.58 15.98 -5.54
C GLY A 61 6.87 17.21 -4.99
N LYS A 62 6.10 17.96 -5.78
CA LYS A 62 5.41 19.21 -5.36
C LYS A 62 6.34 20.18 -4.60
N CYS A 63 7.60 20.29 -5.03
CA CYS A 63 8.66 21.07 -4.38
C CYS A 63 9.00 20.64 -2.93
N ARG A 64 8.64 19.41 -2.53
CA ARG A 64 9.07 18.82 -1.25
C ARG A 64 10.58 18.57 -1.26
N PRO A 65 11.23 18.62 -0.09
CA PRO A 65 12.64 18.28 0.02
C PRO A 65 12.86 16.81 -0.38
N LEU A 66 13.85 16.59 -1.24
CA LEU A 66 14.27 15.25 -1.64
C LEU A 66 15.21 14.66 -0.58
N THR A 67 14.99 13.39 -0.23
CA THR A 67 15.96 12.60 0.53
C THR A 67 17.25 12.43 -0.29
N ASP A 68 18.36 12.13 0.38
CA ASP A 68 19.65 11.93 -0.28
C ASP A 68 19.59 10.86 -1.38
N ASP A 69 18.86 9.77 -1.19
CA ASP A 69 18.68 8.72 -2.20
C ASP A 69 18.00 9.24 -3.47
N LEU A 70 16.88 9.96 -3.31
CA LEU A 70 16.13 10.55 -4.42
C LEU A 70 16.93 11.62 -5.14
N ARG A 71 17.70 12.39 -4.37
CA ARG A 71 18.57 13.45 -4.87
C ARG A 71 19.65 12.88 -5.79
N LEU A 72 20.31 11.80 -5.38
CA LEU A 72 21.31 11.09 -6.21
C LEU A 72 20.68 10.49 -7.48
N ALA A 73 19.45 9.98 -7.38
CA ALA A 73 18.74 9.44 -8.53
C ALA A 73 18.29 10.50 -9.55
N VAL A 74 17.98 11.71 -9.09
CA VAL A 74 17.60 12.86 -9.95
C VAL A 74 18.82 13.54 -10.58
N TRP A 75 19.93 13.69 -9.83
CA TRP A 75 21.17 14.35 -10.27
C TRP A 75 22.23 13.39 -10.84
N LYS A 76 21.82 12.35 -11.58
CA LYS A 76 22.75 11.52 -12.36
C LYS A 76 23.61 12.35 -13.31
#